data_AF-A0A436BV98-F1
#
_entry.id   AF-A0A436BV98-F1
#
_cell.length_a   1.000
_cell.length_b   1.000
_cell.length_c   1.000
_cell.angle_alpha   90.00
_cell.angle_beta   90.00
_cell.angle_gamma   90.00
#
_symmetry.space_group_name_H-M   'P 1'
#
loop_
_entity.id
_entity.type
_entity.pdbx_description
1 polymer ?
#
loop_
_entity_poly.entity_id
_entity_poly.type
_entity_poly.pdbx_seq_one_letter_code
_entity_poly.pdbx_strand_id
1 'polypeptide(L)'
;PDCFRLGAERLGFDARDCLVFEDAPAGIAAAEAAGAAVMVISATHKHPLPTQHAAIAGYDMVGITVDERGWIALEPQRNAA
;
A
#
# COMPACT_ATOMS: atom_id res chain seq x y z
N PRO A 1 5.01 5.51 -12.71
CA PRO A 1 3.92 4.52 -12.89
C PRO A 1 4.42 3.16 -13.41
N ASP A 2 5.39 3.16 -14.34
CA ASP A 2 5.78 1.96 -15.09
C ASP A 2 6.30 0.82 -14.20
N CYS A 3 7.01 1.15 -13.11
CA CYS A 3 7.48 0.15 -12.15
C CYS A 3 6.33 -0.64 -11.51
N PHE A 4 5.25 0.02 -11.08
CA PHE A 4 4.10 -0.63 -10.46
C PHE A 4 3.26 -1.40 -11.47
N ARG A 5 3.09 -0.86 -12.70
CA ARG A 5 2.41 -1.58 -13.78
C ARG A 5 3.15 -2.87 -14.14
N LEU A 6 4.46 -2.78 -14.33
CA LEU A 6 5.30 -3.93 -14.64
C LEU A 6 5.33 -4.95 -13.49
N GLY A 7 5.36 -4.47 -12.25
CA GLY A 7 5.30 -5.34 -11.06
C GLY A 7 4.00 -6.13 -11.00
N ALA A 8 2.85 -5.45 -11.16
CA ALA A 8 1.54 -6.07 -11.16
C ALA A 8 1.39 -7.06 -12.33
N GLU A 9 1.81 -6.68 -13.54
CA GLU A 9 1.77 -7.53 -14.73
C GLU A 9 2.56 -8.84 -14.51
N ARG A 10 3.76 -8.76 -13.92
CA ARG A 10 4.58 -9.93 -13.60
C ARG A 10 3.95 -10.85 -12.56
N LEU A 11 3.09 -10.32 -11.71
CA LEU A 11 2.31 -11.08 -10.73
C LEU A 11 0.96 -11.55 -11.29
N GLY A 12 0.61 -11.17 -12.52
CA GLY A 12 -0.64 -11.55 -13.18
C GLY A 12 -1.85 -10.70 -12.78
N PHE A 13 -1.64 -9.49 -12.25
CA PHE A 13 -2.69 -8.58 -11.81
C PHE A 13 -2.65 -7.24 -12.56
N ASP A 14 -3.78 -6.52 -12.57
CA ASP A 14 -3.80 -5.10 -12.93
C ASP A 14 -3.33 -4.26 -11.74
N ALA A 15 -2.58 -3.18 -11.98
CA ALA A 15 -2.13 -2.30 -10.90
C ALA A 15 -3.31 -1.67 -10.13
N ARG A 16 -4.47 -1.48 -10.77
CA ARG A 16 -5.71 -1.00 -10.13
C ARG A 16 -6.29 -1.97 -9.10
N ASP A 17 -5.92 -3.24 -9.22
CA ASP A 17 -6.30 -4.33 -8.33
C ASP A 17 -5.19 -4.58 -7.28
N CYS A 18 -4.25 -3.65 -7.12
CA CYS A 18 -3.15 -3.75 -6.16
C CYS A 18 -3.19 -2.62 -5.13
N LEU A 19 -2.68 -2.93 -3.93
CA LEU A 19 -2.34 -1.95 -2.90
C LEU A 19 -0.81 -1.77 -2.87
N VAL A 20 -0.34 -0.53 -3.02
CA VAL A 20 1.07 -0.17 -2.92
C VAL A 20 1.36 0.45 -1.56
N PHE A 21 2.35 -0.10 -0.86
CA PHE A 21 2.95 0.55 0.30
C PHE A 21 4.15 1.39 -0.17
N GLU A 22 4.13 2.68 0.06
CA GLU A 22 5.22 3.58 -0.32
C GLU A 22 5.47 4.64 0.76
N ASP A 23 6.72 5.04 0.88
CA ASP A 23 7.16 6.10 1.76
C ASP A 23 7.69 7.31 0.98
N ALA A 24 8.09 7.18 -0.27
CA ALA A 24 8.66 8.31 -1.02
C ALA A 24 7.59 9.07 -1.85
N PRO A 25 7.63 10.42 -1.91
CA PRO A 25 6.71 11.21 -2.75
C PRO A 25 6.68 10.79 -4.22
N ALA A 26 7.86 10.47 -4.79
CA ALA A 26 7.95 10.02 -6.18
C ALA A 26 7.29 8.64 -6.39
N GLY A 27 7.41 7.76 -5.39
CA GLY A 27 6.77 6.45 -5.38
C GLY A 27 5.26 6.55 -5.26
N ILE A 28 4.77 7.36 -4.32
CA ILE A 28 3.34 7.66 -4.14
C ILE A 28 2.74 8.17 -5.47
N ALA A 29 3.34 9.19 -6.08
CA ALA A 29 2.87 9.73 -7.35
C ALA A 29 2.92 8.70 -8.49
N ALA A 30 3.93 7.82 -8.49
CA ALA A 30 4.03 6.75 -9.47
C ALA A 30 2.94 5.69 -9.27
N ALA A 31 2.58 5.34 -8.04
CA ALA A 31 1.51 4.39 -7.72
C ALA A 31 0.13 4.94 -8.08
N GLU A 32 -0.13 6.21 -7.73
CA GLU A 32 -1.35 6.93 -8.14
C GLU A 32 -1.50 6.94 -9.67
N ALA A 33 -0.43 7.29 -10.39
CA ALA A 33 -0.44 7.30 -11.86
C ALA A 33 -0.57 5.89 -12.47
N ALA A 34 -0.27 4.82 -11.71
CA ALA A 34 -0.54 3.45 -12.11
C ALA A 34 -2.00 3.02 -11.85
N GLY A 35 -2.77 3.82 -11.10
CA GLY A 35 -4.15 3.53 -10.71
C GLY A 35 -4.28 2.64 -9.48
N ALA A 36 -3.17 2.34 -8.80
CA ALA A 36 -3.17 1.52 -7.60
C ALA A 36 -3.74 2.26 -6.38
N ALA A 37 -4.29 1.51 -5.43
CA ALA A 37 -4.50 2.04 -4.09
C ALA A 37 -3.14 2.26 -3.41
N VAL A 38 -3.05 3.26 -2.52
CA VAL A 38 -1.79 3.62 -1.84
C VAL A 38 -1.97 3.62 -0.33
N MET A 39 -1.04 2.99 0.38
CA MET A 39 -0.83 3.09 1.82
C MET A 39 0.53 3.74 2.06
N VAL A 40 0.56 4.84 2.82
CA VAL A 40 1.81 5.56 3.10
C VAL A 40 2.49 5.02 4.35
N ILE A 41 3.79 4.75 4.27
CA ILE A 41 4.61 4.42 5.46
C ILE A 41 5.24 5.70 6.00
N SER A 42 4.84 6.13 7.20
CA SER A 42 5.20 7.45 7.73
C SER A 42 6.45 7.47 8.60
N ALA A 43 6.87 6.36 9.21
CA ALA A 43 7.99 6.36 10.17
C ALA A 43 9.37 6.56 9.54
N THR A 44 9.50 6.52 8.21
CA THR A 44 10.78 6.73 7.52
C THR A 44 11.12 8.21 7.37
N HIS A 45 10.20 9.13 7.69
CA HIS A 45 10.37 10.56 7.51
C HIS A 45 10.55 11.32 8.83
N LYS A 46 11.54 12.22 8.89
CA LYS A 46 11.73 13.14 10.04
C LYS A 46 10.60 14.16 10.17
N HIS A 47 9.86 14.40 9.11
CA HIS A 47 8.70 15.28 9.06
C HIS A 47 7.52 14.54 8.41
N PRO A 48 6.30 14.69 8.93
CA PRO A 48 5.13 14.05 8.33
C PRO A 48 5.01 14.41 6.85
N LEU A 49 4.89 13.40 5.99
CA LEU A 49 4.53 13.60 4.60
C LEU A 49 3.05 14.00 4.54
N PRO A 50 2.71 15.18 3.99
CA PRO A 50 1.32 15.51 3.73
C PRO A 50 0.80 14.58 2.64
N THR A 51 -0.20 13.76 2.97
CA THR A 51 -0.81 12.80 2.06
C THR A 51 -2.31 12.72 2.30
N GLN A 52 -3.06 12.51 1.22
CA GLN A 52 -4.49 12.22 1.27
C GLN A 52 -4.80 10.73 1.52
N HIS A 53 -3.76 9.89 1.41
CA HIS A 53 -3.87 8.44 1.58
C HIS A 53 -3.85 8.05 3.04
N ALA A 54 -4.37 6.86 3.34
CA ALA A 54 -4.15 6.24 4.64
C ALA A 54 -2.65 6.09 4.91
N ALA A 55 -2.24 6.25 6.16
CA ALA A 55 -0.85 6.16 6.57
C ALA A 55 -0.70 5.27 7.81
N ILE A 56 0.35 4.46 7.81
CA ILE A 56 0.76 3.62 8.94
C ILE A 56 2.20 3.97 9.31
N ALA A 57 2.54 3.89 10.60
CA ALA A 57 3.92 4.09 11.03
C ALA A 57 4.84 2.95 10.54
N GLY A 58 4.32 1.72 10.50
CA GLY A 58 5.02 0.52 10.06
C GLY A 58 4.07 -0.66 10.02
N TYR A 59 4.58 -1.83 9.66
CA TYR A 59 3.76 -3.02 9.41
C TYR A 59 3.32 -3.75 10.69
N ASP A 60 3.93 -3.45 11.85
CA ASP A 60 3.73 -4.21 13.09
C ASP A 60 2.26 -4.24 13.57
N MET A 61 1.50 -3.19 13.25
CA MET A 61 0.09 -3.05 13.63
C MET A 61 -0.88 -3.46 12.51
N VAL A 62 -0.39 -4.05 11.43
CA VAL A 62 -1.19 -4.45 10.26
C VAL A 62 -1.31 -5.97 10.20
N GLY A 63 -2.54 -6.46 10.34
CA GLY A 63 -2.94 -7.82 9.99
C GLY A 63 -3.49 -7.89 8.56
N ILE A 64 -3.55 -9.09 8.01
CA ILE A 64 -4.19 -9.37 6.73
C ILE A 64 -5.34 -10.35 6.91
N THR A 65 -6.41 -10.15 6.16
CA THR A 65 -7.52 -11.09 6.03
C THR A 65 -7.90 -11.24 4.56
N VAL A 66 -8.72 -12.24 4.25
CA VAL A 66 -9.31 -12.40 2.92
C VAL A 66 -10.81 -12.19 3.05
N ASP A 67 -11.34 -11.23 2.30
CA ASP A 67 -12.78 -10.93 2.33
C ASP A 67 -13.60 -11.98 1.56
N GLU A 68 -14.94 -11.86 1.63
CA GLU A 68 -15.87 -12.79 0.96
C GLU A 68 -15.73 -12.80 -0.57
N ARG A 69 -15.09 -11.78 -1.15
CA ARG A 69 -14.84 -11.63 -2.58
C ARG A 69 -13.46 -12.18 -2.97
N GLY A 70 -12.68 -12.70 -2.03
CA GLY A 70 -11.34 -13.24 -2.25
C GLY A 70 -10.23 -12.19 -2.28
N TRP A 71 -10.51 -10.95 -1.88
CA TRP A 71 -9.50 -9.88 -1.85
C TRP A 71 -8.72 -9.90 -0.54
N ILE A 72 -7.42 -9.57 -0.62
CA ILE A 72 -6.63 -9.28 0.57
C ILE A 72 -7.08 -7.94 1.12
N ALA A 73 -7.55 -7.93 2.37
CA ALA A 73 -7.90 -6.73 3.11
C ALA A 73 -6.95 -6.55 4.29
N LEU A 74 -6.71 -5.29 4.66
CA LEU A 74 -5.94 -4.96 5.86
C LEU A 74 -6.88 -4.84 7.06
N GLU A 75 -6.45 -5.37 8.20
CA GLU A 75 -7.11 -5.18 9.48
C GLU A 75 -6.09 -4.80 10.56
N PRO A 76 -6.50 -4.24 11.70
CA PRO A 76 -5.58 -4.05 12.82
C PRO A 76 -4.99 -5.39 13.26
N GLN A 77 -3.68 -5.44 13.47
CA GLN A 77 -3.04 -6.64 13.99
C GLN A 77 -3.64 -6.99 15.36
N ARG A 78 -4.23 -8.18 15.45
CA ARG A 78 -4.64 -8.74 16.73
C ARG A 78 -3.37 -9.29 17.37
N ASN A 79 -2.89 -8.69 18.44
CA ASN A 79 -1.77 -9.24 19.21
C ASN A 79 -2.01 -10.74 19.42
N ALA A 80 -1.12 -11.58 18.89
CA ALA A 80 -1.00 -12.94 19.39
C ALA A 80 -0.66 -12.80 20.86
N ALA A 81 -1.59 -13.19 21.72
CA ALA A 81 -1.40 -13.21 23.17
C ALA A 81 -0.18 -14.05 23.57
#